data_AF-A0A8R2JVB3-F1
#
_entry.id   AF-A0A8R2JVB3-F1
#
_cell.length_a   1.000
_cell.length_b   1.000
_cell.length_c   1.000
_cell.angle_alpha   90.00
_cell.angle_beta   90.00
_cell.angle_gamma   90.00
#
_symmetry.space_group_name_H-M   'P 1'
#
loop_
_entity.id
_entity.type
_entity.pdbx_description
1 polymer ?
#
loop_
_entity_poly.entity_id
_entity_poly.type
_entity_poly.pdbx_seq_one_letter_code
_entity_poly.pdbx_strand_id
1 'polypeptide(L)'
;MHRVHTGSEWNKYNITHYDMDNPPPKIVQRYKLNIFYQDLINKGSTPQYFLTACGDNPEFAVLRFHAGPPHEDIAFKIVNREWESYKRGFRCQFHNNIFQLWFHFKRYRCRR
;
A
#
# COMPACT_ATOMS: atom_id res chain seq x y z
N MET A 1 -8.85 9.51 -7.34
CA MET A 1 -7.92 8.67 -8.15
C MET A 1 -6.97 7.91 -7.24
N HIS A 2 -7.18 6.60 -7.09
CA HIS A 2 -6.19 5.69 -6.48
C HIS A 2 -5.09 5.43 -7.52
N ARG A 3 -3.82 5.67 -7.21
CA ARG A 3 -2.68 5.45 -8.14
C ARG A 3 -1.72 4.42 -7.55
N VAL A 4 -1.72 3.21 -8.10
CA VAL A 4 -0.69 2.20 -7.84
C VAL A 4 0.51 2.52 -8.71
N HIS A 5 1.72 2.52 -8.14
CA HIS A 5 2.97 2.65 -8.91
C HIS A 5 3.72 1.31 -8.88
N THR A 6 3.81 0.70 -10.05
CA THR A 6 4.52 -0.56 -10.27
C THR A 6 5.86 -0.28 -10.92
N GLY A 7 6.93 -0.95 -10.49
CA GLY A 7 8.25 -0.82 -11.11
C GLY A 7 9.04 -2.12 -10.99
N SER A 8 9.80 -2.46 -12.03
CA SER A 8 10.58 -3.69 -12.07
C SER A 8 11.81 -3.60 -11.17
N GLU A 9 12.11 -4.67 -10.42
CA GLU A 9 13.32 -4.80 -9.61
C GLU A 9 14.24 -5.84 -10.23
N TRP A 10 15.43 -5.42 -10.67
CA TRP A 10 16.47 -6.29 -11.22
C TRP A 10 17.33 -6.86 -10.07
N ASN A 11 16.99 -8.06 -9.59
CA ASN A 11 17.79 -8.80 -8.62
C ASN A 11 18.59 -9.92 -9.32
N LYS A 12 19.60 -10.49 -8.65
CA LYS A 12 20.50 -11.54 -9.20
C LYS A 12 19.76 -12.78 -9.71
N TYR A 13 18.57 -13.09 -9.17
CA TYR A 13 17.72 -14.21 -9.55
C TYR A 13 16.94 -13.90 -10.83
N ASN A 14 16.48 -12.66 -10.98
CA ASN A 14 15.78 -12.16 -12.15
C ASN A 14 16.72 -12.02 -13.35
N ILE A 15 17.99 -11.66 -13.12
CA ILE A 15 19.01 -11.54 -14.17
C ILE A 15 19.30 -12.88 -14.87
N THR A 16 19.15 -14.01 -14.16
CA THR A 16 19.35 -15.36 -14.72
C THR A 16 18.13 -15.95 -15.41
N HIS A 17 16.95 -15.34 -15.26
CA HIS A 17 15.69 -15.89 -15.78
C HIS A 17 14.93 -14.95 -16.73
N TYR A 18 15.32 -13.67 -16.82
CA TYR A 18 14.61 -12.64 -17.58
C TYR A 18 15.59 -11.74 -18.34
N ASP A 19 15.38 -11.60 -19.65
CA ASP A 19 16.19 -10.76 -20.55
C ASP A 19 15.51 -9.41 -20.83
N MET A 20 16.19 -8.52 -21.56
CA MET A 20 15.67 -7.17 -21.88
C MET A 20 14.34 -7.18 -22.63
N ASP A 21 14.06 -8.23 -23.41
CA ASP A 21 12.80 -8.43 -24.14
C ASP A 21 11.68 -9.04 -23.27
N ASN A 22 12.00 -9.63 -22.11
CA ASN A 22 11.04 -10.21 -21.18
C ASN A 22 11.33 -9.74 -19.75
N PRO A 23 11.05 -8.46 -19.41
CA PRO A 23 11.43 -7.90 -18.12
C PRO A 23 10.72 -8.64 -16.98
N PRO A 24 11.37 -8.76 -15.80
CA PRO A 24 10.76 -9.42 -14.66
C PRO A 24 9.43 -8.73 -14.29
N PRO A 25 8.42 -9.51 -13.85
CA PRO A 25 7.10 -8.99 -13.58
C PRO A 25 7.17 -7.78 -12.65
N LYS A 26 6.52 -6.68 -13.06
CA LYS A 26 6.59 -5.38 -12.36
C LYS A 26 6.13 -5.58 -10.92
N ILE A 27 7.06 -5.40 -9.97
CA ILE A 27 6.75 -5.52 -8.54
C ILE A 27 6.09 -4.21 -8.08
N VAL A 28 5.07 -4.29 -7.23
CA VAL A 28 4.49 -3.08 -6.64
C VAL A 28 5.53 -2.46 -5.70
N GLN A 29 6.00 -1.27 -6.04
CA GLN A 29 7.05 -0.59 -5.27
C GLN A 29 6.46 0.29 -4.16
N ARG A 30 5.27 0.85 -4.40
CA ARG A 30 4.59 1.75 -3.46
C ARG A 30 3.08 1.74 -3.66
N TYR A 31 2.36 2.05 -2.60
CA TYR A 31 0.94 2.37 -2.63
C TYR A 31 0.71 3.84 -2.27
N LYS A 32 -0.17 4.51 -3.02
CA LYS A 32 -0.65 5.86 -2.74
C LYS A 32 -2.17 5.85 -2.72
N LEU A 33 -2.73 5.62 -1.54
CA LEU A 33 -4.16 5.54 -1.31
C LEU A 33 -4.65 6.92 -0.83
N ASN A 34 -5.68 7.43 -1.49
CA ASN A 34 -6.37 8.66 -1.13
C ASN A 34 -7.85 8.32 -1.04
N ILE A 35 -8.36 8.22 0.18
CA ILE A 35 -9.76 7.87 0.45
C ILE A 35 -10.49 9.16 0.80
N PHE A 36 -11.59 9.41 0.09
CA PHE A 36 -12.39 10.62 0.24
C PHE A 36 -13.62 10.27 1.06
N TYR A 37 -13.79 10.93 2.20
CA TYR A 37 -14.91 10.73 3.11
C TYR A 37 -15.82 11.97 3.06
N GLN A 38 -16.59 12.12 1.98
CA GLN A 38 -17.56 13.21 1.86
C GLN A 38 -18.72 12.95 2.85
N ASP A 39 -19.18 13.99 3.54
CA ASP A 39 -20.32 13.89 4.48
C ASP A 39 -20.07 13.08 5.77
N LEU A 40 -18.85 13.16 6.33
CA LEU A 40 -18.60 12.71 7.70
C LEU A 40 -19.46 13.51 8.70
N ILE A 41 -20.38 12.81 9.37
CA ILE A 41 -21.23 13.39 10.43
C ILE A 41 -20.36 13.92 11.58
N ASN A 42 -19.30 13.18 11.94
CA ASN A 42 -18.36 13.58 12.99
C ASN A 42 -16.96 13.84 12.40
N LYS A 43 -16.64 15.12 12.18
CA LYS A 43 -15.31 15.56 11.70
C LYS A 43 -14.17 15.32 12.71
N GLY A 44 -14.51 15.04 13.97
CA GLY A 44 -13.53 14.63 14.99
C GLY A 44 -13.16 13.15 14.93
N SER A 45 -13.95 12.32 14.24
CA SER A 45 -13.62 10.91 14.03
C SER A 45 -12.57 10.79 12.93
N THR A 46 -11.35 10.41 13.30
CA THR A 46 -10.28 10.17 12.34
C THR A 46 -10.35 8.72 11.86
N PRO A 47 -10.41 8.46 10.54
CA PRO A 47 -10.43 7.11 10.03
C PRO A 47 -9.18 6.34 10.44
N GLN A 48 -9.39 5.10 10.84
CA GLN A 48 -8.34 4.17 11.22
C GLN A 48 -8.11 3.15 10.10
N TYR A 49 -6.92 2.58 10.04
CA TYR A 49 -6.61 1.49 9.11
C TYR A 49 -6.09 0.28 9.87
N PHE A 50 -6.40 -0.90 9.35
CA PHE A 50 -6.02 -2.19 9.87
C PHE A 50 -5.43 -3.02 8.75
N LEU A 51 -4.30 -3.67 9.02
CA LEU A 51 -3.66 -4.59 8.08
C LEU A 51 -3.84 -6.01 8.62
N THR A 52 -4.43 -6.88 7.81
CA THR A 52 -4.67 -8.28 8.15
C THR A 52 -4.10 -9.17 7.07
N ALA A 53 -3.17 -10.05 7.40
CA ALA A 53 -2.65 -11.01 6.44
C ALA A 53 -3.76 -11.95 5.96
N CYS A 54 -3.78 -12.29 4.68
CA CYS A 54 -4.77 -13.22 4.14
C CYS A 54 -4.38 -14.64 4.56
N GLY A 55 -5.30 -15.36 5.21
CA GLY A 55 -5.05 -16.73 5.68
C GLY A 55 -4.75 -17.70 4.54
N ASP A 56 -5.42 -17.53 3.41
CA ASP A 56 -5.26 -18.39 2.23
C ASP A 56 -4.00 -18.09 1.42
N ASN A 57 -3.51 -16.85 1.47
CA ASN A 57 -2.30 -16.47 0.75
C ASN A 57 -1.48 -15.42 1.52
N PRO A 58 -0.35 -15.83 2.15
CA PRO A 58 0.47 -14.95 2.97
C PRO A 58 1.19 -13.86 2.17
N GLU A 59 1.24 -13.96 0.83
CA GLU A 59 1.80 -12.91 -0.04
C GLU A 59 0.90 -11.66 -0.11
N PHE A 60 -0.37 -11.78 0.30
CA PHE A 60 -1.33 -10.68 0.29
C PHE A 60 -1.87 -10.39 1.69
N ALA A 61 -2.18 -9.12 1.91
CA ALA A 61 -2.84 -8.64 3.10
C ALA A 61 -4.04 -7.78 2.70
N VAL A 62 -5.05 -7.77 3.55
CA VAL A 62 -6.21 -6.90 3.45
C VAL A 62 -5.95 -5.68 4.30
N LEU A 63 -5.90 -4.52 3.64
CA LEU A 63 -5.82 -3.22 4.26
C LEU A 63 -7.24 -2.64 4.36
N ARG A 64 -7.80 -2.66 5.56
CA ARG A 64 -9.15 -2.19 5.87
C ARG A 64 -9.10 -0.79 6.47
N PHE A 65 -9.97 0.10 6.02
CA PHE A 65 -10.14 1.45 6.53
C PHE A 65 -11.51 1.55 7.19
N HIS A 66 -11.52 2.03 8.43
CA HIS A 66 -12.71 2.23 9.24
C HIS A 66 -12.85 3.72 9.52
N ALA A 67 -13.88 4.36 8.98
CA ALA A 67 -14.17 5.78 9.23
C ALA A 67 -15.22 6.01 10.32
N GLY A 68 -16.01 4.98 10.62
CA GLY A 68 -17.19 5.05 11.48
C GLY A 68 -18.44 5.51 10.73
N PRO A 69 -19.62 5.44 11.38
CA PRO A 69 -20.89 5.81 10.77
C PRO A 69 -20.88 7.24 10.22
N PRO A 70 -21.48 7.52 9.05
CA PRO A 70 -22.34 6.64 8.23
C PRO A 70 -21.59 5.82 7.17
N HIS A 71 -20.26 5.85 7.17
CA HIS A 71 -19.46 5.21 6.12
C HIS A 71 -19.18 3.75 6.45
N GLU A 72 -19.33 2.89 5.44
CA GLU A 72 -18.91 1.50 5.53
C GLU A 72 -17.38 1.36 5.47
N ASP A 73 -16.89 0.23 5.97
CA ASP A 73 -15.48 -0.09 5.93
C ASP A 73 -15.02 -0.38 4.51
N ILE A 74 -13.90 0.22 4.12
CA ILE A 74 -13.31 0.01 2.79
C ILE A 74 -12.10 -0.88 2.95
N ALA A 75 -12.05 -1.99 2.20
CA ALA A 75 -10.93 -2.92 2.24
C ALA A 75 -10.22 -3.02 0.88
N PHE A 76 -8.89 -3.03 0.89
CA PHE A 76 -8.06 -3.23 -0.29
C PHE A 76 -7.16 -4.44 -0.10
N LYS A 77 -7.12 -5.33 -1.09
CA LYS A 77 -6.10 -6.38 -1.16
C LYS A 77 -4.78 -5.77 -1.64
N ILE A 78 -3.75 -5.86 -0.82
CA ILE A 78 -2.41 -5.36 -1.11
C ILE A 78 -1.37 -6.47 -0.91
N VAL A 79 -0.16 -6.23 -1.38
CA VAL A 79 0.96 -7.14 -1.14
C VAL A 79 1.39 -7.06 0.33
N ASN A 80 1.52 -8.21 0.99
CA ASN A 80 1.94 -8.32 2.38
C ASN A 80 3.47 -8.30 2.48
N ARG A 81 4.06 -7.11 2.34
CA ARG A 81 5.50 -6.87 2.53
C ARG A 81 5.72 -5.82 3.59
N GLU A 82 6.90 -5.82 4.20
CA GLU A 82 7.26 -4.84 5.21
C GLU A 82 7.29 -3.41 4.63
N TRP A 83 6.69 -2.46 5.33
CA TRP A 83 6.61 -1.06 4.90
C TRP A 83 7.83 -0.30 5.42
N GLU A 84 8.32 0.64 4.62
CA GLU A 84 9.37 1.56 5.05
C GLU A 84 8.75 2.71 5.85
N SER A 85 9.13 2.83 7.12
CA SER A 85 8.56 3.79 8.04
C SER A 85 9.45 5.02 8.23
N TYR A 86 8.85 6.21 8.12
CA TYR A 86 9.33 7.54 8.57
C TYR A 86 10.45 8.25 7.81
N LYS A 87 11.38 7.58 7.11
CA LYS A 87 12.52 8.30 6.48
C LYS A 87 12.34 8.70 5.01
N ARG A 88 11.42 8.09 4.26
CA ARG A 88 11.21 8.38 2.82
C ARG A 88 9.77 8.13 2.34
N GLY A 89 8.97 9.19 2.22
CA GLY A 89 7.71 9.14 1.47
C GLY A 89 6.54 8.41 2.14
N PHE A 90 6.68 7.98 3.41
CA PHE A 90 5.53 7.55 4.22
C PHE A 90 4.67 8.77 4.57
N ARG A 91 3.37 8.67 4.33
CA ARG A 91 2.37 9.68 4.70
C ARG A 91 1.14 8.94 5.23
N CYS A 92 0.72 9.29 6.44
CA CYS A 92 -0.52 8.82 7.03
C CYS A 92 -1.19 10.02 7.68
N GLN A 93 -2.07 10.70 6.94
CA GLN A 93 -2.72 11.93 7.43
C GLN A 93 -4.17 12.00 6.97
N PHE A 94 -5.01 12.59 7.82
CA PHE A 94 -6.40 12.89 7.52
C PHE A 94 -6.59 14.41 7.50
N HIS A 95 -6.91 14.98 6.35
CA HIS A 95 -7.12 16.43 6.20
C HIS A 95 -8.14 16.72 5.09
N ASN A 96 -8.99 17.72 5.29
CA ASN A 96 -10.06 18.11 4.35
C ASN A 96 -10.92 16.91 3.90
N ASN A 97 -11.27 16.03 4.84
CA ASN A 97 -12.03 14.81 4.57
C ASN A 97 -11.32 13.80 3.64
N ILE A 98 -10.00 13.93 3.47
CA ILE A 98 -9.19 13.01 2.67
C ILE A 98 -8.22 12.28 3.58
N PHE A 99 -8.34 10.96 3.64
CA PHE A 99 -7.34 10.10 4.26
C PHE A 99 -6.27 9.73 3.24
N GLN A 100 -5.05 10.21 3.47
CA GLN A 100 -3.89 9.97 2.64
C GLN A 100 -2.99 8.95 3.32
N LEU A 101 -2.95 7.73 2.76
CA LEU A 101 -2.03 6.68 3.17
C LEU A 101 -1.10 6.34 2.01
N TRP A 102 0.13 6.85 2.10
CA TRP A 102 1.19 6.58 1.16
C TRP A 102 2.30 5.85 1.87
N PHE A 103 2.73 4.74 1.30
CA PHE A 103 3.84 3.98 1.84
C PHE A 103 4.61 3.32 0.71
N HIS A 104 5.89 3.11 0.97
CA HIS A 104 6.79 2.39 0.11
C HIS A 104 7.09 1.05 0.77
N PHE A 105 7.27 0.00 -0.02
CA PHE A 105 7.77 -1.25 0.52
C PHE A 105 9.26 -1.14 0.80
N LYS A 106 9.72 -1.76 1.89
CA LYS A 106 11.16 -1.88 2.16
C LYS A 106 11.81 -2.60 0.99
N ARG A 107 12.82 -1.96 0.39
CA ARG A 107 13.72 -2.64 -0.55
C ARG A 107 14.74 -3.40 0.28
N TYR A 108 14.62 -4.72 0.33
CA TYR A 108 15.73 -5.54 0.76
C TYR A 108 16.81 -5.46 -0.31
N ARG A 109 17.82 -4.61 -0.10
CA ARG A 109 19.10 -4.80 -0.80
C ARG A 109 19.63 -6.15 -0.31
N CYS A 110 19.54 -7.18 -1.14
CA CYS A 110 20.35 -8.37 -0.94
C CYS A 110 21.81 -7.92 -0.96
N ARG A 111 22.44 -7.85 0.22
CA ARG A 111 23.87 -7.59 0.34
C ARG A 111 24.58 -8.88 -0.14
N ARG A 112 25.53 -8.73 -1.06
CA ARG A 112 26.47 -9.82 -1.38
C ARG A 112 27.28 -10.18 -0.15
#